data_AF-A0A832PXL9-F1
#
_entry.id   AF-A0A832PXL9-F1
#
_cell.length_a   1.000
_cell.length_b   1.000
_cell.length_c   1.000
_cell.angle_alpha   90.00
_cell.angle_beta   90.00
_cell.angle_gamma   90.00
#
_symmetry.space_group_name_H-M   'P 1'
#
loop_
_entity.id
_entity.type
_entity.pdbx_description
1 polymer ?
#
loop_
_entity_poly.entity_id
_entity_poly.type
_entity_poly.pdbx_seq_one_letter_code
_entity_poly.pdbx_strand_id
1 'polypeptide(L)'
;LRNHTTATFGMGNHWAGQLLDPPFAWSEGWASFFGISMNSMFFQEVDPILWAPLEFNSVLVSYDNDSKIKTSIVVPDPTKGLLQPLDERFVTKALWELWFALASTKSPDQAAAKTMVENLVSKRMLKWDRGHQGVDLVDFLDGLVCKNPDYKTIIDQSINTGLGFPYDDGGHCP
;
A
#
# COMPACT_ATOMS: atom_id res chain seq x y z
N LEU A 1 -21.27 21.78 22.60
CA LEU A 1 -20.02 21.01 22.47
C LEU A 1 -20.40 19.54 22.48
N ARG A 2 -20.46 18.90 21.31
CA ARG A 2 -20.85 17.48 21.22
C ARG A 2 -19.64 16.64 21.63
N ASN A 3 -19.85 15.74 22.58
CA ASN A 3 -18.92 14.69 22.95
C ASN A 3 -18.48 13.95 21.69
N HIS A 4 -17.19 14.07 21.36
CA HIS A 4 -16.55 13.12 20.46
C HIS A 4 -16.49 11.81 21.24
N THR A 5 -17.44 10.91 20.96
CA THR A 5 -17.24 9.48 21.21
C THR A 5 -15.92 9.12 20.56
N THR A 6 -14.95 8.74 21.38
CA THR A 6 -13.79 7.96 20.96
C THR A 6 -14.35 6.70 20.34
N ALA A 7 -14.52 6.73 19.02
CA ALA A 7 -14.65 5.50 18.26
C ALA A 7 -13.31 4.78 18.46
N THR A 8 -13.27 3.84 19.38
CA THR A 8 -12.30 2.75 19.32
C THR A 8 -12.63 2.02 18.03
N PHE A 9 -12.03 2.44 16.92
CA PHE A 9 -11.91 1.60 15.75
C PHE A 9 -11.20 0.33 16.25
N GLY A 10 -11.90 -0.80 16.24
CA GLY A 10 -11.36 -2.08 16.67
C GLY A 10 -10.33 -2.58 15.66
N MET A 11 -9.26 -1.82 15.41
CA MET A 11 -8.20 -2.16 14.47
C MET A 11 -7.23 -3.18 15.09
N GLY A 12 -7.63 -3.97 16.09
CA GLY A 12 -6.70 -4.80 16.88
C GLY A 12 -5.62 -3.97 17.58
N ASN A 13 -5.00 -4.51 18.63
CA ASN A 13 -3.81 -3.87 19.19
C ASN A 13 -2.60 -4.43 18.44
N HIS A 14 -1.87 -3.59 17.70
CA HIS A 14 -0.63 -3.97 17.02
C HIS A 14 0.42 -2.87 17.15
N TRP A 15 1.67 -3.17 16.80
CA TRP A 15 2.78 -2.20 16.83
C TRP A 15 3.43 -2.05 15.47
N ALA A 16 4.11 -0.93 15.25
CA ALA A 16 4.84 -0.65 14.01
C ALA A 16 5.87 -1.77 13.73
N GLY A 17 5.77 -2.38 12.54
CA GLY A 17 6.67 -3.47 12.13
C GLY A 17 6.27 -4.86 12.59
N GLN A 18 5.10 -4.99 13.22
CA GLN A 18 4.48 -6.29 13.37
C GLN A 18 4.12 -6.86 11.99
N LEU A 19 4.36 -8.16 11.81
CA LEU A 19 3.82 -8.89 10.67
C LEU A 19 2.36 -9.24 10.94
N LEU A 20 1.46 -8.76 10.09
CA LEU A 20 0.02 -8.86 10.22
C LEU A 20 -0.55 -9.77 9.13
N ASP A 21 -1.75 -10.30 9.36
CA ASP A 21 -2.51 -10.97 8.32
C ASP A 21 -2.72 -10.01 7.12
N PRO A 22 -2.61 -10.48 5.86
CA PRO A 22 -2.60 -9.61 4.69
C PRO A 22 -3.75 -8.60 4.58
N PRO A 23 -5.02 -8.93 4.91
CA PRO A 23 -6.12 -7.94 4.85
C PRO A 23 -5.96 -6.80 5.87
N PHE A 24 -5.35 -7.09 7.02
CA PHE A 24 -5.08 -6.09 8.05
C PHE A 24 -3.89 -5.21 7.62
N ALA A 25 -2.77 -5.82 7.21
CA ALA A 25 -1.63 -5.07 6.65
C ALA A 25 -2.06 -4.18 5.47
N TRP A 26 -2.99 -4.68 4.63
CA TRP A 26 -3.59 -3.93 3.53
C TRP A 26 -4.35 -2.69 4.00
N SER A 27 -5.26 -2.82 4.97
CA SER A 27 -6.07 -1.70 5.47
C SER A 27 -5.20 -0.56 6.01
N GLU A 28 -4.25 -0.87 6.89
CA GLU A 28 -3.35 0.12 7.48
C GLU A 28 -2.39 0.70 6.43
N GLY A 29 -1.87 -0.17 5.56
CA GLY A 29 -0.95 0.21 4.50
C GLY A 29 -1.57 1.16 3.47
N TRP A 30 -2.81 0.88 3.06
CA TRP A 30 -3.58 1.73 2.15
C TRP A 30 -3.93 3.08 2.77
N ALA A 31 -4.40 3.11 4.02
CA ALA A 31 -4.70 4.36 4.72
C ALA A 31 -3.48 5.28 4.81
N SER A 32 -2.32 4.70 5.16
CA SER A 32 -1.05 5.43 5.20
C SER A 32 -0.62 5.94 3.82
N PHE A 33 -0.69 5.11 2.78
CA PHE A 33 -0.41 5.51 1.41
C PHE A 33 -1.33 6.64 0.93
N PHE A 34 -2.62 6.53 1.21
CA PHE A 34 -3.60 7.55 0.82
C PHE A 34 -3.28 8.89 1.49
N GLY A 35 -2.92 8.88 2.78
CA GLY A 35 -2.49 10.09 3.49
C GLY A 35 -1.29 10.78 2.84
N ILE A 36 -0.19 10.06 2.62
CA ILE A 36 1.06 10.64 2.07
C ILE A 36 0.92 11.04 0.60
N SER A 37 0.17 10.28 -0.21
CA SER A 37 -0.07 10.63 -1.62
C SER A 37 -0.97 11.85 -1.76
N MET A 38 -2.01 11.99 -0.93
CA MET A 38 -2.85 13.18 -0.88
C MET A 38 -2.06 14.41 -0.43
N ASN A 39 -1.21 14.27 0.59
CA ASN A 39 -0.32 15.34 1.04
C ASN A 39 0.61 15.81 -0.10
N SER A 40 1.26 14.85 -0.76
CA SER A 40 2.13 15.11 -1.91
C SER A 40 1.40 15.83 -3.05
N MET A 41 0.18 15.37 -3.40
CA MET A 41 -0.63 16.02 -4.43
C MET A 41 -1.10 17.42 -4.03
N PHE A 42 -1.46 17.63 -2.76
CA PHE A 42 -1.94 18.92 -2.26
C PHE A 42 -0.84 19.99 -2.32
N PHE A 43 0.37 19.66 -1.90
CA PHE A 43 1.52 20.56 -1.94
C PHE A 43 2.28 20.56 -3.27
N GLN A 44 1.91 19.67 -4.20
CA GLN A 44 2.62 19.44 -5.47
C GLN A 44 4.12 19.16 -5.27
N GLU A 45 4.44 18.46 -4.18
CA GLU A 45 5.79 18.08 -3.78
C GLU A 45 5.83 16.56 -3.56
N VAL A 46 6.96 15.94 -3.90
CA VAL A 46 7.17 14.52 -3.55
C VAL A 46 7.48 14.46 -2.06
N ASP A 47 6.46 14.16 -1.24
CA ASP A 47 6.61 14.02 0.21
C ASP A 47 6.29 12.57 0.64
N PRO A 48 7.31 11.70 0.71
CA PRO A 48 7.18 10.30 1.10
C PRO A 48 7.06 10.11 2.62
N ILE A 49 6.91 11.19 3.40
CA ILE A 49 6.99 11.14 4.84
C ILE A 49 5.59 11.07 5.44
N LEU A 50 5.31 9.97 6.13
CA LEU A 50 4.18 9.89 7.04
C LEU A 50 4.61 10.47 8.38
N TRP A 51 3.90 11.51 8.82
CA TRP A 51 3.87 11.92 10.23
C TRP A 51 2.55 11.46 10.84
N ALA A 52 2.62 10.60 11.86
CA ALA A 52 1.44 10.11 12.56
C ALA A 52 1.54 10.43 14.06
N PRO A 53 0.55 11.13 14.64
CA PRO A 53 0.46 11.30 16.08
C PRO A 53 -0.01 9.99 16.73
N LEU A 54 0.69 9.58 17.78
CA LEU A 54 0.32 8.50 18.69
C LEU A 54 -0.08 9.11 20.04
N GLU A 55 -0.77 8.36 20.88
CA GLU A 55 -1.34 8.84 22.15
C GLU A 55 -0.34 9.61 23.03
N PHE A 56 0.94 9.22 23.00
CA PHE A 56 2.01 9.84 23.79
C PHE A 56 3.26 10.24 23.00
N ASN A 57 3.27 10.10 21.67
CA ASN A 57 4.42 10.43 20.84
C ASN A 57 4.00 10.74 19.39
N SER A 58 4.95 11.02 18.50
CA SER A 58 4.71 10.97 17.07
C SER A 58 5.76 10.12 16.37
N VAL A 59 5.39 9.52 15.25
CA VAL A 59 6.32 8.79 14.39
C VAL A 59 6.50 9.52 13.08
N LEU A 60 7.74 9.55 12.60
CA LEU A 60 8.07 9.91 11.23
C LEU A 60 8.56 8.67 10.51
N VAL A 61 7.87 8.31 9.44
CA VAL A 61 8.22 7.18 8.58
C VAL A 61 8.44 7.71 7.18
N SER A 62 9.58 7.37 6.56
CA SER A 62 9.80 7.71 5.16
C SER A 62 9.72 6.47 4.28
N TYR A 63 8.97 6.59 3.20
CA TYR A 63 8.79 5.56 2.19
C TYR A 63 9.66 5.80 0.96
N ASP A 64 10.66 6.66 1.05
CA ASP A 64 11.66 6.86 -0.01
C ASP A 64 12.99 6.22 0.38
N ASN A 65 13.66 5.61 -0.59
CA ASN A 65 14.92 4.91 -0.38
C ASN A 65 16.07 5.87 -0.07
N ASP A 66 15.99 7.11 -0.57
CA ASP A 66 17.03 8.14 -0.42
C ASP A 66 16.80 9.09 0.78
N SER A 67 15.83 8.76 1.63
CA SER A 67 15.48 9.60 2.78
C SER A 67 16.54 9.60 3.87
N LYS A 68 16.71 10.76 4.52
CA LYS A 68 17.54 10.88 5.73
C LYS A 68 16.86 10.26 6.96
N ILE A 69 15.56 10.01 6.90
CA ILE A 69 14.79 9.35 7.96
C ILE A 69 14.94 7.84 7.78
N LYS A 70 15.73 7.21 8.66
CA LYS A 70 15.90 5.75 8.64
C LYS A 70 14.67 5.08 9.25
N THR A 71 13.82 4.50 8.41
CA THR A 71 12.72 3.63 8.84
C THR A 71 13.09 2.16 8.60
N SER A 72 12.93 1.32 9.63
CA SER A 72 12.99 -0.13 9.45
C SER A 72 11.63 -0.62 8.97
N ILE A 73 11.54 -1.06 7.72
CA ILE A 73 10.37 -1.75 7.14
C ILE A 73 10.73 -3.23 7.05
N VAL A 74 9.86 -4.13 7.54
CA VAL A 74 10.09 -5.57 7.40
C VAL A 74 9.74 -5.97 5.97
N VAL A 75 10.74 -6.36 5.20
CA VAL A 75 10.59 -6.78 3.80
C VAL A 75 10.08 -8.23 3.74
N PRO A 76 9.18 -8.57 2.79
CA PRO A 76 8.71 -9.92 2.57
C PRO A 76 9.85 -10.89 2.29
N ASP A 77 9.63 -12.14 2.65
CA ASP A 77 10.50 -13.24 2.26
C ASP A 77 10.10 -13.72 0.85
N PRO A 78 10.97 -13.58 -0.17
CA PRO A 78 10.67 -14.01 -1.53
C PRO A 78 10.32 -15.50 -1.64
N THR A 79 10.66 -16.31 -0.64
CA THR A 79 10.40 -17.75 -0.61
C THR A 79 9.08 -18.13 0.06
N LYS A 80 8.42 -17.22 0.79
CA LYS A 80 7.20 -17.52 1.59
C LYS A 80 5.87 -17.36 0.85
N GLY A 81 5.90 -17.18 -0.46
CA GLY A 81 4.70 -17.06 -1.29
C GLY A 81 3.86 -15.82 -0.99
N LEU A 82 2.76 -15.65 -1.72
CA LEU A 82 1.92 -14.45 -1.67
C LEU A 82 1.04 -14.34 -0.40
N LEU A 83 0.85 -15.43 0.34
CA LEU A 83 -0.02 -15.50 1.54
C LEU A 83 0.70 -15.11 2.85
N GLN A 84 1.98 -14.76 2.76
CA GLN A 84 2.79 -14.47 3.94
C GLN A 84 2.26 -13.24 4.69
N PRO A 85 2.35 -13.22 6.03
CA PRO A 85 2.11 -12.02 6.82
C PRO A 85 3.00 -10.85 6.37
N LEU A 86 2.45 -9.63 6.39
CA LEU A 86 3.12 -8.42 5.90
C LEU A 86 3.19 -7.33 6.96
N ASP A 87 4.23 -6.50 6.89
CA ASP A 87 4.28 -5.21 7.58
C ASP A 87 3.40 -4.21 6.83
N GLU A 88 2.50 -3.50 7.51
CA GLU A 88 1.67 -2.46 6.89
C GLU A 88 2.51 -1.39 6.16
N ARG A 89 3.69 -1.08 6.70
CA ARG A 89 4.61 -0.09 6.12
C ARG A 89 5.26 -0.63 4.86
N PHE A 90 5.39 -1.95 4.74
CA PHE A 90 5.75 -2.57 3.48
C PHE A 90 4.64 -2.37 2.44
N VAL A 91 3.37 -2.57 2.81
CA VAL A 91 2.24 -2.32 1.91
C VAL A 91 2.20 -0.85 1.48
N THR A 92 2.39 0.08 2.41
CA THR A 92 2.49 1.51 2.06
C THR A 92 3.63 1.80 1.09
N LYS A 93 4.82 1.24 1.34
CA LYS A 93 5.97 1.36 0.45
C LYS A 93 5.67 0.79 -0.94
N ALA A 94 5.05 -0.38 -1.02
CA ALA A 94 4.65 -1.01 -2.27
C ALA A 94 3.69 -0.12 -3.08
N LEU A 95 2.67 0.43 -2.42
CA LEU A 95 1.71 1.35 -3.05
C LEU A 95 2.36 2.67 -3.49
N TRP A 96 3.30 3.20 -2.70
CA TRP A 96 4.07 4.38 -3.04
C TRP A 96 4.90 4.16 -4.31
N GLU A 97 5.68 3.06 -4.37
CA GLU A 97 6.47 2.70 -5.55
C GLU A 97 5.59 2.46 -6.78
N LEU A 98 4.43 1.82 -6.63
CA LEU A 98 3.48 1.62 -7.72
C LEU A 98 2.89 2.92 -8.23
N TRP A 99 2.50 3.84 -7.34
CA TRP A 99 1.95 5.13 -7.74
C TRP A 99 2.94 5.93 -8.58
N PHE A 100 4.21 5.99 -8.16
CA PHE A 100 5.27 6.65 -8.92
C PHE A 100 5.60 5.92 -10.23
N ALA A 101 5.56 4.60 -10.27
CA ALA A 101 5.84 3.84 -11.49
C ALA A 101 4.69 3.92 -12.51
N LEU A 102 3.45 4.13 -12.05
CA LEU A 102 2.29 4.41 -12.89
C LEU A 102 2.25 5.87 -13.38
N ALA A 103 2.97 6.78 -12.72
CA ALA A 103 3.02 8.18 -13.08
C ALA A 103 3.79 8.40 -14.40
N SER A 104 3.33 9.37 -15.18
CA SER A 104 4.03 9.80 -16.41
C SER A 104 5.28 10.64 -16.12
N THR A 105 5.39 11.14 -14.88
CA THR A 105 6.46 12.00 -14.39
C THR A 105 6.93 11.54 -13.02
N LYS A 106 8.14 11.93 -12.61
CA LYS A 106 8.62 11.73 -11.23
C LYS A 106 8.06 12.78 -10.26
N SER A 107 6.79 13.13 -10.39
CA SER A 107 6.10 14.12 -9.55
C SER A 107 4.75 13.58 -9.11
N PRO A 108 4.07 14.19 -8.12
CA PRO A 108 2.72 13.78 -7.76
C PRO A 108 1.79 13.80 -8.99
N ASP A 109 1.30 12.62 -9.39
CA ASP A 109 0.54 12.42 -10.64
C ASP A 109 -0.91 12.04 -10.32
N GLN A 110 -1.83 12.91 -10.74
CA GLN A 110 -3.26 12.76 -10.49
C GLN A 110 -3.89 11.61 -11.29
N ALA A 111 -3.37 11.30 -12.47
CA ALA A 111 -3.88 10.21 -13.30
C ALA A 111 -3.48 8.85 -12.71
N ALA A 112 -2.26 8.75 -12.19
CA ALA A 112 -1.82 7.59 -11.43
C ALA A 112 -2.64 7.44 -10.14
N ALA A 113 -2.86 8.53 -9.38
CA ALA A 113 -3.69 8.49 -8.17
C ALA A 113 -5.14 8.07 -8.46
N LYS A 114 -5.74 8.58 -9.54
CA LYS A 114 -7.06 8.16 -10.03
C LYS A 114 -7.07 6.67 -10.36
N THR A 115 -6.02 6.16 -11.00
CA THR A 115 -5.89 4.73 -11.30
C THR A 115 -5.88 3.88 -10.03
N MET A 116 -5.12 4.29 -9.01
CA MET A 116 -5.06 3.60 -7.72
C MET A 116 -6.44 3.57 -7.03
N VAL A 117 -7.14 4.71 -6.97
CA VAL A 117 -8.45 4.82 -6.31
C VAL A 117 -9.54 4.06 -7.07
N GLU A 118 -9.58 4.15 -8.40
CA GLU A 118 -10.55 3.40 -9.22
C GLU A 118 -10.38 1.89 -9.08
N ASN A 119 -9.15 1.43 -8.85
CA ASN A 119 -8.87 0.00 -8.68
C ASN A 119 -9.50 -0.59 -7.41
N LEU A 120 -9.65 0.21 -6.35
CA LEU A 120 -10.33 -0.20 -5.11
C LEU A 120 -11.77 -0.66 -5.34
N VAL A 121 -12.43 -0.09 -6.35
CA VAL A 121 -13.82 -0.40 -6.69
C VAL A 121 -13.93 -1.28 -7.93
N SER A 122 -12.81 -1.85 -8.39
CA SER A 122 -12.82 -2.79 -9.50
C SER A 122 -13.62 -4.04 -9.15
N LYS A 123 -14.22 -4.67 -10.17
CA LYS A 123 -14.92 -5.95 -9.97
C LYS A 123 -13.99 -7.00 -9.38
N ARG A 124 -12.72 -7.01 -9.79
CA ARG A 124 -11.71 -7.95 -9.29
C ARG A 124 -11.48 -7.78 -7.79
N MET A 125 -11.30 -6.53 -7.34
CA MET A 125 -11.09 -6.19 -5.93
C MET A 125 -12.31 -6.49 -5.05
N LEU A 126 -13.52 -6.25 -5.55
CA LEU A 126 -14.74 -6.32 -4.74
C LEU A 126 -15.34 -7.73 -4.58
N LYS A 127 -14.86 -8.71 -5.34
CA LYS A 127 -15.56 -10.01 -5.47
C LYS A 127 -14.67 -11.25 -5.39
N TRP A 128 -13.36 -11.09 -5.48
CA TRP A 128 -12.43 -12.22 -5.46
C TRP A 128 -11.37 -11.98 -4.41
N ASP A 129 -11.12 -13.03 -3.63
CA ASP A 129 -10.15 -13.10 -2.56
C ASP A 129 -9.15 -14.19 -2.96
N ARG A 130 -8.04 -13.82 -3.61
CA ARG A 130 -7.03 -14.81 -4.07
C ARG A 130 -5.97 -15.07 -3.03
N GLY A 131 -5.61 -14.05 -2.27
CA GLY A 131 -4.70 -14.15 -1.15
C GLY A 131 -5.42 -14.71 0.07
N HIS A 132 -5.83 -13.82 0.95
CA HIS A 132 -6.59 -14.15 2.16
C HIS A 132 -8.08 -13.87 2.00
N GLN A 133 -8.90 -14.40 2.91
CA GLN A 133 -10.30 -13.99 3.01
C GLN A 133 -10.36 -12.51 3.42
N GLY A 134 -11.02 -11.70 2.59
CA GLY A 134 -10.99 -10.25 2.68
C GLY A 134 -9.90 -9.62 1.81
N VAL A 135 -10.17 -8.39 1.41
CA VAL A 135 -9.34 -7.62 0.48
C VAL A 135 -7.91 -7.45 0.97
N ASP A 136 -6.94 -7.79 0.12
CA ASP A 136 -5.51 -7.58 0.40
C ASP A 136 -4.71 -6.97 -0.77
N LEU A 137 -3.37 -6.89 -0.60
CA LEU A 137 -2.45 -6.39 -1.62
C LEU A 137 -2.50 -7.21 -2.91
N VAL A 138 -2.65 -8.53 -2.83
CA VAL A 138 -2.68 -9.41 -4.01
C VAL A 138 -3.92 -9.12 -4.84
N ASP A 139 -5.08 -8.95 -4.20
CA ASP A 139 -6.32 -8.61 -4.91
C ASP A 139 -6.25 -7.25 -5.60
N PHE A 140 -5.55 -6.29 -4.98
CA PHE A 140 -5.28 -4.99 -5.61
C PHE A 140 -4.39 -5.12 -6.85
N LEU A 141 -3.30 -5.89 -6.76
CA LEU A 141 -2.39 -6.12 -7.89
C LEU A 141 -3.10 -6.85 -9.04
N ASP A 142 -3.86 -7.90 -8.74
CA ASP A 142 -4.69 -8.59 -9.73
C ASP A 142 -5.69 -7.62 -10.38
N GLY A 143 -6.30 -6.72 -9.59
CA GLY A 143 -7.21 -5.70 -10.10
C GLY A 143 -6.55 -4.75 -11.11
N LEU A 144 -5.30 -4.33 -10.84
CA LEU A 144 -4.53 -3.51 -11.77
C LEU A 144 -4.23 -4.26 -13.07
N VAL A 145 -3.76 -5.51 -12.99
CA VAL A 145 -3.47 -6.32 -14.19
C VAL A 145 -4.74 -6.56 -15.00
N CYS A 146 -5.87 -6.82 -14.35
CA CYS A 146 -7.15 -6.98 -15.04
C CYS A 146 -7.67 -5.69 -15.69
N LYS A 147 -7.34 -4.52 -15.12
CA LYS A 147 -7.66 -3.22 -15.75
C LYS A 147 -6.79 -2.98 -16.97
N ASN A 148 -5.50 -3.28 -16.89
CA ASN A 148 -4.55 -3.16 -17.99
C ASN A 148 -3.39 -4.17 -17.83
N PRO A 149 -3.28 -5.18 -18.72
CA PRO A 149 -2.21 -6.18 -18.68
C PRO A 149 -0.79 -5.60 -18.70
N ASP A 150 -0.59 -4.41 -19.30
CA ASP A 150 0.73 -3.76 -19.36
C ASP A 150 1.25 -3.40 -17.95
N TYR A 151 0.36 -3.25 -16.97
CA TYR A 151 0.73 -2.99 -15.57
C TYR A 151 1.48 -4.16 -14.93
N LYS A 152 1.41 -5.37 -15.50
CA LYS A 152 2.23 -6.51 -15.03
C LYS A 152 3.73 -6.19 -15.05
N THR A 153 4.21 -5.53 -16.10
CA THR A 153 5.63 -5.15 -16.20
C THR A 153 6.02 -4.15 -15.11
N ILE A 154 5.12 -3.19 -14.81
CA ILE A 154 5.33 -2.20 -13.75
C ILE A 154 5.38 -2.89 -12.38
N ILE A 155 4.44 -3.80 -12.11
CA ILE A 155 4.38 -4.57 -10.86
C ILE A 155 5.64 -5.43 -10.71
N ASP A 156 6.11 -6.08 -11.77
CA ASP A 156 7.33 -6.89 -11.72
C ASP A 156 8.58 -6.08 -11.36
N GLN A 157 8.69 -4.86 -11.89
CA GLN A 157 9.82 -4.00 -11.63
C GLN A 157 9.76 -3.39 -10.23
N SER A 158 8.61 -2.83 -9.84
CA SER A 158 8.47 -2.12 -8.57
C SER A 158 8.31 -3.06 -7.37
N ILE A 159 7.50 -4.11 -7.51
CA ILE A 159 7.09 -4.96 -6.39
C ILE A 159 7.93 -6.24 -6.31
N ASN A 160 8.00 -6.99 -7.41
CA ASN A 160 8.69 -8.28 -7.39
C ASN A 160 10.21 -8.10 -7.31
N THR A 161 10.78 -7.34 -8.25
CA THR A 161 12.22 -7.11 -8.33
C THR A 161 12.67 -6.02 -7.35
N GLY A 162 11.92 -4.92 -7.29
CA GLY A 162 12.27 -3.75 -6.48
C GLY A 162 12.12 -3.99 -4.98
N LEU A 163 11.09 -4.72 -4.56
CA LEU A 163 10.73 -4.91 -3.16
C LEU A 163 10.73 -6.37 -2.69
N GLY A 164 10.93 -7.34 -3.58
CA GLY A 164 11.08 -8.76 -3.24
C GLY A 164 9.78 -9.50 -2.91
N PHE A 165 8.60 -8.90 -3.11
CA PHE A 165 7.33 -9.59 -2.85
C PHE A 165 7.03 -10.60 -3.97
N PRO A 166 6.70 -11.86 -3.65
CA PRO A 166 6.54 -12.90 -4.67
C PRO A 166 5.14 -12.91 -5.30
N TYR A 167 4.72 -11.80 -5.93
CA TYR A 167 3.47 -11.77 -6.69
C TYR A 167 3.60 -12.53 -8.01
N ASP A 168 2.67 -13.45 -8.26
CA ASP A 168 2.75 -14.47 -9.32
C ASP A 168 1.77 -14.23 -10.49
N ASP A 169 0.90 -13.22 -10.42
CA ASP A 169 -0.10 -12.90 -11.45
C ASP A 169 -1.06 -14.04 -11.80
N GLY A 170 -1.34 -14.91 -10.83
CA GLY A 170 -2.33 -15.98 -10.97
C GLY A 170 -3.80 -15.52 -10.96
N GLY A 171 -4.05 -14.22 -11.08
CA GLY A 171 -5.37 -13.62 -11.00
C GLY A 171 -6.25 -13.91 -12.21
N HIS A 172 -7.54 -14.19 -11.97
CA HIS A 172 -8.55 -14.28 -13.04
C HIS A 172 -9.28 -12.96 -13.19
N CYS A 173 -9.47 -12.51 -14.43
CA CYS A 173 -10.19 -11.28 -14.72
C CYS A 173 -11.69 -11.53 -14.97
N PRO A 174 -12.58 -10.72 -14.39
CA PRO A 174 -14.03 -10.89 -14.49
C PRO A 174 -14.69 -10.27 -15.72
#